data_AF-A0A150MR38-F1
#
_entry.id   AF-A0A150MR38-F1
#
_cell.length_a   1.000
_cell.length_b   1.000
_cell.length_c   1.000
_cell.angle_alpha   90.00
_cell.angle_beta   90.00
_cell.angle_gamma   90.00
#
_symmetry.space_group_name_H-M   'P 1'
#
loop_
_entity.id
_entity.type
_entity.pdbx_description
1 polymer ?
#
loop_
_entity_poly.entity_id
_entity_poly.type
_entity_poly.pdbx_seq_one_letter_code
_entity_poly.pdbx_strand_id
1 'polypeptide(L)'
;MESKTAEHWMNELNKNQILRNVQKLLEEQTKKGLEKYGTTVNPADYDFIGWLEHLQQEMVDAIVYCETLKFKYAHLVALENMAKE
;
A
#
# COMPACT_ATOMS: atom_id res chain seq x y z
N MET A 1 -29.15 -20.94 -9.76
CA MET A 1 -28.45 -19.65 -9.73
C MET A 1 -26.97 -19.98 -9.65
N GLU A 2 -26.31 -19.97 -10.80
CA GLU A 2 -24.99 -20.58 -10.99
C GLU A 2 -23.93 -19.90 -10.13
N SER A 3 -23.15 -20.75 -9.46
CA SER A 3 -21.92 -20.40 -8.76
C SER A 3 -21.00 -19.63 -9.71
N LYS A 4 -20.95 -18.31 -9.57
CA LYS A 4 -19.87 -17.51 -10.15
C LYS A 4 -18.60 -17.85 -9.37
N THR A 5 -17.75 -18.65 -10.00
CA THR A 5 -16.48 -19.14 -9.47
C THR A 5 -15.49 -18.00 -9.21
N ALA A 6 -14.41 -18.27 -8.48
CA ALA A 6 -13.33 -17.30 -8.24
C ALA A 6 -12.77 -16.67 -9.54
N GLU A 7 -12.79 -17.42 -10.63
CA GLU A 7 -12.35 -16.99 -11.96
C GLU A 7 -13.20 -15.84 -12.52
N HIS A 8 -14.52 -15.85 -12.28
CA HIS A 8 -15.40 -14.75 -12.68
C HIS A 8 -15.00 -13.44 -12.00
N TRP A 9 -14.85 -13.46 -10.68
CA TRP A 9 -14.46 -12.27 -9.92
C TRP A 9 -13.06 -11.81 -10.26
N MET A 10 -12.13 -12.73 -10.48
CA MET A 10 -10.79 -12.39 -10.92
C MET A 10 -10.79 -11.69 -12.28
N ASN A 11 -11.65 -12.14 -13.22
CA ASN A 11 -11.81 -11.47 -14.50
C ASN A 11 -12.41 -10.05 -14.33
N GLU A 12 -13.43 -9.88 -13.49
CA GLU A 12 -14.01 -8.55 -13.25
C GLU A 12 -13.02 -7.57 -12.59
N LEU A 13 -12.22 -8.03 -11.61
CA LEU A 13 -11.18 -7.21 -10.99
C LEU A 13 -10.11 -6.78 -12.01
N ASN A 14 -9.70 -7.68 -12.90
CA ASN A 14 -8.67 -7.42 -13.91
C ASN A 14 -9.09 -6.44 -15.02
N LYS A 15 -10.39 -6.29 -15.28
CA LYS A 15 -10.90 -5.29 -16.24
C LYS A 15 -10.67 -3.85 -15.76
N ASN A 16 -10.55 -3.63 -14.45
CA ASN A 16 -10.29 -2.32 -13.88
C ASN A 16 -8.80 -2.15 -13.58
N GLN A 17 -8.14 -1.24 -14.29
CA GLN A 17 -6.69 -1.01 -14.15
C GLN A 17 -6.29 -0.61 -12.72
N ILE A 18 -7.12 0.15 -11.99
CA ILE A 18 -6.82 0.57 -10.62
C ILE A 18 -6.83 -0.65 -9.69
N LEU A 19 -7.86 -1.50 -9.81
CA LEU A 19 -7.96 -2.72 -8.98
C LEU A 19 -6.81 -3.69 -9.28
N ARG A 20 -6.45 -3.85 -10.56
CA ARG A 20 -5.28 -4.63 -10.96
C ARG A 20 -3.97 -4.09 -10.39
N ASN A 21 -3.81 -2.78 -10.32
CA ASN A 21 -2.63 -2.17 -9.69
C ASN A 21 -2.58 -2.45 -8.18
N VAL A 22 -3.72 -2.39 -7.48
CA VAL A 22 -3.81 -2.75 -6.06
C VAL A 22 -3.44 -4.22 -5.84
N GLN A 23 -3.90 -5.14 -6.70
CA GLN A 23 -3.51 -6.55 -6.64
C GLN A 23 -2.00 -6.73 -6.79
N LYS A 24 -1.39 -6.07 -7.78
CA LYS A 24 0.07 -6.12 -7.99
C LYS A 24 0.85 -5.60 -6.79
N LEU A 25 0.37 -4.51 -6.16
CA LEU A 25 0.99 -3.98 -4.94
C LEU A 25 0.92 -5.00 -3.80
N LEU A 26 -0.22 -5.67 -3.60
CA LEU A 26 -0.36 -6.72 -2.58
C LEU A 26 0.61 -7.88 -2.82
N GLU A 27 0.72 -8.34 -4.07
CA GLU A 27 1.65 -9.40 -4.47
C GLU A 27 3.11 -9.02 -4.20
N GLU A 28 3.51 -7.81 -4.60
CA GLU A 28 4.87 -7.30 -4.40
C GLU A 28 5.22 -7.15 -2.91
N GLN A 29 4.29 -6.64 -2.09
CA GLN A 29 4.50 -6.53 -0.65
C GLN A 29 4.58 -7.89 0.02
N THR A 30 3.72 -8.83 -0.37
CA THR A 30 3.77 -10.22 0.12
C THR A 30 5.11 -10.88 -0.23
N LYS A 31 5.58 -10.70 -1.47
CA LYS A 31 6.90 -11.22 -1.90
C LYS A 31 8.04 -10.63 -1.06
N LYS A 32 8.06 -9.32 -0.85
CA LYS A 32 9.07 -8.65 0.00
C LYS A 32 9.02 -9.17 1.45
N GLY A 33 7.82 -9.35 2.00
CA GLY A 33 7.63 -9.92 3.34
C GLY A 33 8.17 -11.35 3.44
N LEU A 34 7.87 -12.20 2.46
CA LEU A 34 8.41 -13.56 2.38
C LEU A 34 9.92 -13.58 2.25
N GLU A 35 10.51 -12.72 1.43
CA GLU A 35 11.98 -12.61 1.28
C GLU A 35 12.64 -12.14 2.58
N LYS A 36 11.99 -11.25 3.34
CA LYS A 36 12.54 -10.67 4.57
C LYS A 36 12.36 -11.56 5.80
N TYR A 37 11.19 -12.18 5.95
CA TYR A 37 10.79 -12.88 7.19
C TYR A 37 10.61 -14.40 6.99
N GLY A 38 10.63 -14.91 5.75
CA GLY A 38 10.44 -16.32 5.45
C GLY A 38 8.99 -16.83 5.60
N THR A 39 8.05 -15.95 5.98
CA THR A 39 6.62 -16.28 6.16
C THR A 39 5.72 -15.13 5.71
N THR A 40 4.48 -15.44 5.38
CA THR A 40 3.41 -14.44 5.23
C THR A 40 2.90 -13.99 6.59
N VAL A 41 2.08 -12.93 6.60
CA VAL A 41 1.31 -12.51 7.77
C VAL A 41 0.53 -13.70 8.34
N ASN A 42 0.79 -14.07 9.59
CA ASN A 42 0.03 -15.07 10.31
C ASN A 42 -0.86 -14.37 11.35
N PRO A 43 -2.20 -14.50 11.27
CA PRO A 43 -3.12 -13.85 12.20
C PRO A 43 -2.87 -14.16 13.68
N ALA A 44 -2.19 -15.28 13.98
CA ALA A 44 -1.85 -15.69 15.34
C ALA A 44 -0.56 -15.05 15.89
N ASP A 45 0.17 -14.25 15.09
CA ASP A 45 1.42 -13.62 15.52
C ASP A 45 1.20 -12.54 16.60
N TYR A 46 0.00 -11.94 16.65
CA TYR A 46 -0.37 -10.91 17.61
C TYR A 46 -1.77 -11.13 18.17
N ASP A 47 -1.99 -10.64 19.39
CA ASP A 47 -3.34 -10.46 19.93
C ASP A 47 -4.00 -9.20 19.35
N PHE A 48 -5.23 -8.91 19.78
CA PHE A 48 -5.97 -7.75 19.30
C PHE A 48 -5.22 -6.42 19.51
N ILE A 49 -4.55 -6.24 20.64
CA ILE A 49 -3.84 -4.99 20.95
C ILE A 49 -2.57 -4.91 20.11
N GLY A 50 -1.81 -6.00 19.98
CA GLY A 50 -0.62 -6.03 19.13
C GLY A 50 -0.95 -5.70 17.67
N TRP A 51 -2.06 -6.22 17.13
CA TRP A 51 -2.53 -5.84 15.79
C TRP A 51 -2.85 -4.35 15.67
N LEU A 52 -3.46 -3.74 16.69
CA LEU A 52 -3.73 -2.30 16.70
C LEU A 52 -2.45 -1.48 16.80
N GLU A 53 -1.47 -1.90 17.61
CA GLU A 53 -0.18 -1.23 17.74
C GLU A 53 0.61 -1.28 16.43
N HIS A 54 0.62 -2.42 15.73
CA HIS A 54 1.22 -2.53 14.40
C HIS A 54 0.53 -1.62 13.39
N LEU A 55 -0.81 -1.58 13.37
CA LEU A 55 -1.56 -0.66 12.53
C LEU A 55 -1.19 0.81 12.83
N GLN A 56 -1.08 1.17 14.11
CA GLN A 56 -0.68 2.53 14.51
C GLN A 56 0.71 2.89 13.98
N GLN A 57 1.68 1.97 14.04
CA GLN A 57 3.03 2.19 13.49
C GLN A 57 2.98 2.44 11.97
N GLU A 58 2.26 1.59 11.23
CA GLU A 58 2.09 1.76 9.77
C GLU A 58 1.36 3.07 9.41
N MET A 59 0.40 3.51 10.24
CA MET A 59 -0.25 4.81 10.06
C MET A 59 0.70 5.99 10.30
N VAL A 60 1.63 5.87 11.26
CA VAL A 60 2.67 6.88 11.48
C VAL A 60 3.61 6.96 10.27
N ASP A 61 4.02 5.83 9.69
CA ASP A 61 4.83 5.80 8.47
C ASP A 61 4.11 6.50 7.30
N ALA A 62 2.80 6.30 7.15
CA ALA A 62 2.00 7.02 6.16
C ALA A 62 1.99 8.55 6.40
N ILE A 63 1.90 8.99 7.66
CA ILE A 63 1.97 10.43 8.02
C ILE A 63 3.34 11.01 7.66
N VAL A 64 4.43 10.27 7.91
CA VAL A 64 5.79 10.69 7.52
C VAL A 64 5.91 10.89 6.01
N TYR A 65 5.31 10.01 5.20
CA TYR A 65 5.28 10.21 3.75
C TYR A 65 4.49 11.45 3.34
N CYS A 66 3.34 11.73 3.96
CA CYS A 66 2.57 12.95 3.72
C CYS A 66 3.40 14.21 4.00
N GLU A 67 4.07 14.29 5.15
CA GLU A 67 4.92 15.45 5.48
C GLU A 67 6.11 15.61 4.53
N THR A 68 6.74 14.49 4.16
CA THR A 68 7.84 14.49 3.19
C THR A 68 7.39 15.03 1.83
N LEU A 69 6.21 14.61 1.35
CA LEU A 69 5.67 15.07 0.06
C LEU A 69 5.28 16.54 0.10
N LYS A 70 4.67 17.02 1.19
CA LYS A 70 4.39 18.46 1.40
C LYS A 70 5.67 19.28 1.32
N PHE A 71 6.72 18.85 2.01
CA PHE A 71 8.03 19.53 1.98
C PHE A 71 8.62 19.58 0.57
N LYS A 72 8.67 18.42 -0.13
CA LYS A 72 9.18 18.34 -1.50
C LYS A 72 8.41 19.23 -2.47
N TYR A 73 7.08 19.24 -2.36
CA TYR A 73 6.24 20.09 -3.20
C TYR A 73 6.51 21.58 -2.96
N ALA A 74 6.59 22.02 -1.70
CA ALA A 74 6.93 23.41 -1.37
C ALA A 74 8.30 23.83 -1.95
N HIS A 75 9.30 22.94 -1.88
CA HIS A 75 10.60 23.18 -2.48
C HIS A 75 10.54 23.28 -4.02
N LEU A 76 9.80 22.39 -4.68
CA LEU A 76 9.61 22.43 -6.15
C LEU A 76 8.96 23.74 -6.59
N VAL A 77 7.93 24.20 -5.89
CA VAL A 77 7.27 25.48 -6.17
C VAL A 77 8.25 26.66 -6.00
N ALA A 78 9.10 26.64 -4.97
CA ALA A 78 10.10 27.68 -4.77
C ALA A 78 11.12 27.74 -5.92
N LEU A 79 11.60 26.57 -6.39
CA LEU A 79 12.50 26.48 -7.54
C LEU A 79 11.84 26.98 -8.83
N GLU A 80 10.58 26.63 -9.06
CA GLU A 80 9.84 27.06 -10.24
C GLU A 80 9.66 28.59 -10.27
N ASN A 81 9.44 29.22 -9.12
CA ASN A 81 9.33 30.67 -9.01
C ASN A 81 10.68 31.36 -9.29
N MET A 82 11.79 30.83 -8.76
CA MET A 82 13.14 31.37 -9.03
C MET A 82 13.55 31.25 -10.51
N ALA A 83 13.05 30.25 -11.23
CA ALA A 83 13.36 30.06 -12.64
C ALA A 83 12.55 30.99 -13.57
N LYS A 84 11.51 31.66 -13.05
CA LYS A 84 10.65 32.58 -13.81
C LYS A 84 11.06 34.05 -13.68
N GLU A 85 11.96 34.36 -12.74
CA GLU A 85 12.59 35.67 -12.53
C GLU A 85 13.90 35.79 -13.33
#